data_AF-A0A7Y1XZ14-F1
#
_entry.id   AF-A0A7Y1XZ14-F1
#
_cell.length_a   1.000
_cell.length_b   1.000
_cell.length_c   1.000
_cell.angle_alpha   90.00
_cell.angle_beta   90.00
_cell.angle_gamma   90.00
#
_symmetry.space_group_name_H-M   'P 1'
#
loop_
_entity.id
_entity.type
_entity.pdbx_description
1 polymer ?
#
loop_
_entity_poly.entity_id
_entity_poly.type
_entity_poly.pdbx_seq_one_letter_code
_entity_poly.pdbx_strand_id
1 'polypeptide(L)'
;MKTIDLSVDGAKVLLEKKHHLPPGASVRLEFRGESSPARVLESVKIDSNTRLIRLTLEHPPQAFMRIIDNWLAMDAGGRKFVEGHWLGETA
;
A
#
# COMPACT_ATOMS: atom_id res chain seq x y z
N MET A 1 7.33 -8.69 -9.13
CA MET A 1 7.47 -8.76 -7.66
C MET A 1 7.11 -7.38 -7.10
N LYS A 2 6.09 -7.25 -6.22
CA LYS A 2 5.61 -5.92 -5.79
C LYS A 2 6.06 -5.63 -4.35
N THR A 3 6.99 -4.69 -4.23
CA THR A 3 7.57 -4.24 -2.96
C THR A 3 6.66 -3.17 -2.33
N ILE A 4 6.14 -3.43 -1.12
CA ILE A 4 5.32 -2.46 -0.36
C ILE A 4 6.09 -2.01 0.89
N ASP A 5 6.39 -0.72 0.98
CA ASP A 5 6.87 -0.04 2.19
C ASP A 5 5.65 0.53 2.93
N LEU A 6 5.25 -0.10 4.04
CA LEU A 6 4.01 0.17 4.76
C LEU A 6 4.28 0.94 6.05
N SER A 7 3.53 2.02 6.28
CA SER A 7 3.53 2.78 7.54
C SER A 7 2.10 2.95 8.07
N VAL A 8 1.98 3.46 9.30
CA VAL A 8 0.67 3.75 9.93
C VAL A 8 -0.13 4.83 9.18
N ASP A 9 0.55 5.73 8.46
CA ASP A 9 -0.09 6.80 7.72
C ASP A 9 -0.44 6.39 6.27
N GLY A 10 0.11 5.30 5.76
CA GLY A 10 0.03 4.99 4.34
C GLY A 10 0.95 3.90 3.86
N ALA A 11 1.15 3.83 2.54
CA ALA A 11 2.03 2.85 1.94
C ALA A 11 2.72 3.41 0.70
N LYS A 12 3.92 2.93 0.39
CA LYS A 12 4.52 3.07 -0.93
C LYS A 12 4.53 1.71 -1.61
N VAL A 13 4.01 1.62 -2.83
CA VAL A 13 3.87 0.36 -3.55
C VAL A 13 4.56 0.47 -4.91
N LEU A 14 5.41 -0.50 -5.23
CA LEU A 14 5.88 -0.70 -6.60
C LEU A 14 4.85 -1.49 -7.42
N LEU A 15 4.40 -0.90 -8.53
CA LEU A 15 3.44 -1.47 -9.47
C LEU A 15 4.09 -1.76 -10.81
N GLU A 16 4.00 -3.03 -11.23
CA GLU A 16 4.44 -3.47 -12.56
C GLU A 16 3.32 -3.33 -13.61
N LYS A 17 3.67 -2.67 -14.72
CA LYS A 17 3.24 -2.71 -16.13
C LYS A 17 1.75 -2.71 -16.51
N LYS A 18 0.78 -2.89 -15.60
CA LYS A 18 -0.65 -2.96 -15.96
C LYS A 18 -1.61 -2.07 -15.16
N HIS A 19 -1.14 -1.42 -14.10
CA HIS A 19 -2.02 -0.62 -13.24
C HIS A 19 -1.53 0.83 -13.21
N HIS A 20 -2.16 1.68 -14.04
CA HIS A 20 -2.01 3.12 -13.94
C HIS A 20 -3.01 3.65 -12.93
N LEU A 21 -2.55 3.98 -11.73
CA LEU A 21 -3.37 4.61 -10.71
C LEU A 21 -2.98 6.09 -10.63
N PRO A 22 -3.85 7.02 -11.05
CA PRO A 22 -3.58 8.44 -10.94
C PRO A 22 -3.68 8.90 -9.48
N PRO A 23 -3.00 10.00 -9.11
CA PRO A 23 -3.28 10.70 -7.86
C PRO A 23 -4.78 10.99 -7.70
N GLY A 24 -5.30 10.81 -6.49
CA GLY A 24 -6.72 10.93 -6.17
C GLY A 24 -7.52 9.63 -6.30
N ALA A 25 -6.99 8.60 -6.98
CA ALA A 25 -7.68 7.32 -7.11
C ALA A 25 -7.91 6.67 -5.74
N SER A 26 -9.14 6.24 -5.49
CA SER A 26 -9.51 5.42 -4.34
C SER A 26 -9.13 3.97 -4.61
N VAL A 27 -8.47 3.35 -3.64
CA VAL A 27 -8.00 1.96 -3.72
C VAL A 27 -8.26 1.26 -2.39
N ARG A 28 -8.16 -0.06 -2.39
CA ARG A 28 -8.17 -0.87 -1.17
C ARG A 28 -6.81 -1.51 -0.98
N LEU A 29 -6.20 -1.25 0.17
CA LEU A 29 -4.96 -1.90 0.56
C LEU A 29 -5.29 -3.13 1.40
N GLU A 30 -4.82 -4.31 0.98
CA GLU A 30 -4.94 -5.55 1.73
C GLU A 30 -3.59 -5.92 2.35
N PHE A 31 -3.59 -6.28 3.63
CA PHE A 31 -2.43 -6.73 4.36
C PHE A 31 -2.80 -7.81 5.37
N ARG A 32 -2.22 -9.02 5.22
CA ARG A 32 -2.42 -10.18 6.12
C ARG A 32 -3.90 -10.53 6.36
N GLY A 33 -4.72 -10.46 5.33
CA GLY A 33 -6.15 -10.79 5.38
C GLY A 33 -7.06 -9.68 5.89
N GLU A 34 -6.51 -8.54 6.33
CA GLU A 34 -7.28 -7.33 6.62
C GLU A 34 -7.17 -6.33 5.48
N SER A 35 -8.17 -5.44 5.35
CA SER A 35 -8.14 -4.40 4.31
C SER A 35 -8.52 -3.03 4.84
N SER A 36 -7.94 -1.99 4.24
CA SER A 36 -8.25 -0.59 4.53
C SER A 36 -8.52 0.18 3.24
N PRO A 37 -9.48 1.11 3.24
CA PRO A 37 -9.57 2.12 2.19
C PRO A 37 -8.29 2.96 2.19
N ALA A 38 -7.85 3.36 1.00
CA ALA A 38 -6.72 4.24 0.82
C ALA A 38 -6.89 5.11 -0.43
N ARG A 39 -6.19 6.24 -0.48
CA ARG A 39 -6.15 7.12 -1.65
C ARG A 39 -4.73 7.26 -2.16
N VAL A 40 -4.58 7.28 -3.48
CA VAL A 40 -3.29 7.55 -4.13
C VAL A 40 -2.95 9.02 -3.97
N LEU A 41 -1.83 9.31 -3.33
CA LEU A 41 -1.26 10.65 -3.22
C LEU A 41 -0.38 10.97 -4.44
N GLU A 42 0.39 10.00 -4.89
CA GLU A 42 1.41 10.20 -5.93
C GLU A 42 1.60 8.94 -6.77
N SER A 43 1.95 9.10 -8.05
CA SER A 43 2.26 8.02 -8.98
C SER A 43 3.44 8.42 -9.86
N VAL A 44 4.63 7.91 -9.53
CA VAL A 44 5.90 8.23 -10.20
C VAL A 44 6.31 7.07 -11.08
N LYS A 45 6.67 7.34 -12.34
CA LYS A 45 7.25 6.34 -13.23
C LYS A 45 8.74 6.19 -12.91
N ILE A 46 9.16 4.97 -12.53
CA ILE A 46 10.58 4.68 -12.26
C ILE A 46 11.27 4.17 -13.52
N ASP A 47 10.61 3.31 -14.30
CA ASP A 47 11.14 2.80 -15.56
C ASP A 47 9.99 2.50 -16.56
N SER A 48 10.29 1.86 -17.69
CA SER A 48 9.30 1.55 -18.73
C SER A 48 8.16 0.65 -18.26
N ASN A 49 8.36 -0.10 -17.18
CA ASN A 49 7.47 -1.13 -16.66
C ASN A 49 7.11 -0.94 -15.18
N THR A 50 7.74 -0.03 -14.45
CA THR A 50 7.55 0.10 -13.00
C THR A 50 7.11 1.51 -12.61
N ARG A 51 6.10 1.59 -11.74
CA ARG A 51 5.66 2.82 -11.07
C ARG A 51 5.74 2.69 -9.56
N LEU A 52 6.17 3.74 -8.89
CA LEU A 52 6.02 3.89 -7.44
C LEU A 52 4.76 4.70 -7.17
N ILE A 53 3.82 4.13 -6.43
CA ILE A 53 2.68 4.87 -5.91
C ILE A 53 2.84 5.12 -4.43
N ARG A 54 2.39 6.29 -3.99
CA ARG A 54 2.23 6.62 -2.56
C ARG A 54 0.75 6.63 -2.24
N LEU A 55 0.38 5.94 -1.17
CA LEU A 55 -0.98 5.80 -0.65
C LEU A 55 -1.07 6.47 0.72
N THR A 56 -2.24 7.03 1.04
CA THR A 56 -2.66 7.40 2.39
C THR A 56 -3.84 6.54 2.79
N LEU A 57 -3.89 6.04 4.03
CA LEU A 57 -5.06 5.31 4.52
C LEU A 57 -6.22 6.28 4.77
N GLU A 58 -7.44 5.87 4.44
CA GLU A 58 -8.65 6.63 4.73
C GLU A 58 -9.51 5.86 5.74
N HIS A 59 -9.59 6.38 6.97
CA HIS A 59 -10.35 5.76 8.06
C HIS A 59 -10.03 4.25 8.26
N PRO A 60 -8.75 3.90 8.50
CA PRO A 60 -8.35 2.49 8.58
C PRO A 60 -9.07 1.77 9.73
N PRO A 61 -9.62 0.56 9.51
CA PRO A 61 -10.22 -0.23 10.58
C PRO A 61 -9.22 -0.49 11.71
N GLN A 62 -9.70 -0.54 12.95
CA GLN A 62 -8.83 -0.78 14.11
C GLN A 62 -8.08 -2.12 14.01
N ALA A 63 -8.70 -3.14 13.42
CA ALA A 63 -8.07 -4.44 13.16
C ALA A 63 -6.86 -4.30 12.22
N PHE A 64 -7.02 -3.56 11.12
CA PHE A 64 -5.95 -3.27 10.17
C PHE A 64 -4.79 -2.50 10.84
N MET A 65 -5.11 -1.45 11.60
CA MET A 65 -4.12 -0.67 12.35
C MET A 65 -3.33 -1.54 13.33
N ARG A 66 -4.01 -2.40 14.09
CA ARG A 66 -3.35 -3.33 15.03
C ARG A 66 -2.40 -4.29 14.33
N ILE A 67 -2.75 -4.79 13.13
CA ILE A 67 -1.87 -5.67 12.37
C ILE A 67 -0.62 -4.93 11.89
N ILE A 68 -0.76 -3.69 11.42
CA ILE A 68 0.39 -2.85 11.03
C ILE A 68 1.27 -2.57 12.24
N ASP A 69 0.70 -2.10 13.35
CA ASP A 69 1.45 -1.78 14.57
C ASP A 69 2.22 -2.99 15.09
N ASN A 70 1.55 -4.15 15.18
CA ASN A 70 2.19 -5.39 15.62
C ASN A 70 3.32 -5.81 14.68
N TRP A 71 3.13 -5.65 13.37
CA TRP A 71 4.14 -6.02 12.38
C TRP A 71 5.36 -5.07 12.42
N LEU A 72 5.12 -3.76 12.59
CA LEU A 72 6.19 -2.77 12.79
C LEU A 72 6.95 -3.01 14.09
N ALA A 73 6.26 -3.38 15.18
CA ALA A 73 6.87 -3.66 16.47
C ALA A 73 7.70 -4.96 16.49
N MET A 74 7.39 -5.92 15.62
CA MET A 74 8.17 -7.16 15.44
C MET A 74 9.50 -6.94 14.71
N ASP A 75 9.78 -5.73 14.23
CA ASP A 75 11.01 -5.43 13.51
C ASP A 75 11.72 -4.20 14.09
N ALA A 76 12.76 -4.44 14.91
CA ALA A 76 13.57 -3.40 15.55
C ALA A 76 14.43 -2.54 14.57
N GLY A 77 14.18 -2.62 13.26
CA GLY A 77 14.85 -1.86 12.18
C GLY A 77 13.94 -0.90 11.41
N GLY A 78 12.63 -0.92 11.67
CA GLY A 78 11.70 0.16 11.30
C GLY A 78 11.28 0.28 9.83
N ARG A 79 11.66 -0.64 8.92
CA ARG A 79 11.16 -0.66 7.53
C ARG A 79 11.31 -2.07 6.94
N LYS A 80 10.19 -2.69 6.54
CA LYS A 80 10.21 -3.91 5.72
C LYS A 80 9.37 -3.77 4.47
N PHE A 81 9.73 -4.58 3.50
CA PHE A 81 9.00 -4.75 2.26
C PHE A 81 8.09 -5.97 2.40
N VAL A 82 6.80 -5.81 2.15
CA VAL A 82 5.83 -6.91 2.21
C VAL A 82 5.20 -7.15 0.86
N GLU A 83 4.98 -8.43 0.56
CA GLU A 83 4.21 -8.88 -0.59
C GLU A 83 2.72 -8.64 -0.29
N GLY A 84 2.07 -7.81 -1.10
CA GLY A 84 0.64 -7.52 -0.97
C GLY A 84 -0.15 -7.99 -2.20
N HIS A 85 -1.36 -8.46 -1.96
CA HIS A 85 -2.30 -8.85 -3.00
C HIS A 85 -3.15 -7.63 -3.41
N TRP A 86 -3.34 -7.44 -4.72
CA TRP A 86 -4.14 -6.34 -5.28
C TRP A 86 -5.57 -6.81 -5.51
N LEU A 87 -6.54 -6.21 -4.84
CA LEU A 87 -7.98 -6.45 -5.02
C LEU A 87 -8.65 -5.40 -5.92
N GLY A 88 -8.15 -5.23 -7.15
CA GLY A 88 -8.89 -4.54 -8.22
C GLY A 88 -9.26 -3.06 -7.99
N GLU A 89 -9.90 -2.46 -8.99
CA GLU A 89 -10.70 -1.24 -8.79
C GLU A 89 -12.01 -1.65 -8.13
N THR A 90 -12.40 -1.00 -7.02
CA THR A 90 -13.78 -1.05 -6.57
C THR A 90 -14.60 -0.14 -7.47
N ALA A 91 -15.58 -0.71 -8.17
CA ALA A 91 -16.63 0.04 -8.86
C ALA A 91 -17.39 0.96 -7.90
#